data_AF-K0KVX1-F1
#
_entry.id   AF-K0KVX1-F1
#
_cell.length_a   1.000
_cell.length_b   1.000
_cell.length_c   1.000
_cell.angle_alpha   90.00
_cell.angle_beta   90.00
_cell.angle_gamma   90.00
#
_symmetry.space_group_name_H-M   'P 1'
#
loop_
_entity.id
_entity.type
_entity.pdbx_description
1 polymer ?
#
loop_
_entity_poly.entity_id
_entity_poly.type
_entity_poly.pdbx_seq_one_letter_code
_entity_poly.pdbx_strand_id
1 'polypeptide(L)'
;MKHNLPPQSCDQDFRNDYTVCLNSYKVEFVENELQPIPTTPTPIKEEDEDPSHLKQDLLKKSVTIDPLSTGYNSSEDVDSILDVIKMDVDRLIIDSIFQNEDIKQDILTILYNYNNFTPYKQGFHEICGLIYLELYKDDPQNPQIKIETFNIFTSLMLSVVPNFYIEDNLIGWCISIFNKYLKLIDDSLYDFLIKTHKIESQIWLIRWVRLLFLRELGMQNTIKILDKFICFDYDLCKLIPFVIIIQLLKIKLNLAECEDNGEVLSLLLHYPHTQMTNEDVKNLIDQSIKLFKSPESELSKLGVQLNKDINKGINWDKVKDMDRLKMELRLQKKVRGLLGRKK
;
A
#
# COMPACT_ATOMS: atom_id res chain seq x y z
N MET A 1 25.60 1.02 55.32
CA MET A 1 26.16 -0.13 54.58
C MET A 1 25.01 -1.01 54.13
N LYS A 2 24.85 -1.12 52.80
CA LYS A 2 24.01 -2.05 52.01
C LYS A 2 22.49 -2.06 52.28
N HIS A 3 21.81 -1.21 51.50
CA HIS A 3 20.37 -1.28 51.24
C HIS A 3 20.05 -2.38 50.21
N ASN A 4 18.97 -3.12 50.48
CA ASN A 4 18.39 -4.14 49.60
C ASN A 4 17.70 -3.49 48.39
N LEU A 5 18.04 -3.95 47.18
CA LEU A 5 17.32 -3.67 45.94
C LEU A 5 16.25 -4.76 45.71
N PRO A 6 15.03 -4.40 45.25
CA PRO A 6 13.98 -5.35 44.88
C PRO A 6 14.21 -5.95 43.48
N PRO A 7 13.54 -7.08 43.13
CA PRO A 7 13.79 -7.81 41.89
C PRO A 7 13.28 -7.06 40.66
N GLN A 8 14.09 -7.02 39.61
CA GLN A 8 13.75 -6.44 38.31
C GLN A 8 12.62 -7.24 37.63
N SER A 9 11.52 -6.55 37.37
CA SER A 9 10.47 -6.94 36.43
C SER A 9 11.01 -6.89 35.00
N CYS A 10 10.97 -8.01 34.28
CA CYS A 10 11.19 -8.04 32.82
C CYS A 10 9.86 -7.68 32.15
N ASP A 11 9.59 -6.38 32.09
CA ASP A 11 8.52 -5.77 31.30
C ASP A 11 8.92 -4.31 31.06
N GLN A 12 9.64 -4.08 29.97
CA GLN A 12 9.79 -2.81 29.24
C GLN A 12 10.96 -2.93 28.25
N ASP A 13 10.63 -3.00 26.95
CA ASP A 13 11.38 -2.32 25.88
C ASP A 13 10.60 -2.40 24.56
N PHE A 14 9.46 -1.71 24.52
CA PHE A 14 8.81 -1.23 23.29
C PHE A 14 8.14 0.13 23.57
N ARG A 15 8.89 1.04 24.21
CA ARG A 15 8.49 2.43 24.31
C ARG A 15 9.54 3.31 23.64
N ASN A 16 9.02 4.07 22.68
CA ASN A 16 9.61 5.23 22.02
C ASN A 16 10.65 4.90 20.95
N ASP A 17 10.20 4.74 19.71
CA ASP A 17 10.45 5.74 18.67
C ASP A 17 9.46 5.53 17.49
N TYR A 18 8.87 6.64 17.02
CA TYR A 18 7.89 6.74 15.92
C TYR A 18 6.45 6.25 16.19
N THR A 19 5.76 6.95 17.10
CA THR A 19 4.30 6.98 17.10
C THR A 19 3.84 8.31 16.49
N VAL A 20 3.59 8.34 15.17
CA VAL A 20 2.76 9.39 14.56
C VAL A 20 1.86 8.76 13.49
N CYS A 21 0.73 8.22 13.93
CA CYS A 21 -0.50 8.32 13.15
C CYS A 21 -1.56 8.90 14.07
N LEU A 22 -1.52 10.22 14.16
CA LEU A 22 -2.71 11.01 14.34
C LEU A 22 -3.15 11.33 12.91
N ASN A 23 -4.43 11.16 12.55
CA ASN A 23 -5.01 11.74 11.32
C ASN A 23 -5.01 13.30 11.38
N SER A 24 -4.00 13.90 12.02
CA SER A 24 -3.73 15.31 12.12
C SER A 24 -2.76 15.77 11.02
N TYR A 25 -2.70 15.09 9.87
CA TYR A 25 -2.00 15.60 8.69
C TYR A 25 -2.81 16.77 8.10
N LYS A 26 -2.97 17.83 8.89
CA LYS A 26 -3.46 19.12 8.41
C LYS A 26 -2.28 19.88 7.83
N VAL A 27 -1.73 19.37 6.73
CA VAL A 27 -0.94 20.23 5.87
C VAL A 27 -1.94 20.89 4.93
N GLU A 28 -2.47 22.02 5.38
CA GLU A 28 -3.41 22.83 4.61
C GLU A 28 -2.60 23.87 3.83
N PHE A 29 -2.23 23.54 2.60
CA PHE A 29 -1.72 24.53 1.65
C PHE A 29 -2.89 25.29 1.03
N VAL A 30 -2.63 26.53 0.62
CA VAL A 30 -3.56 27.36 -0.16
C VAL A 30 -3.11 27.45 -1.63
N GLU A 31 -4.06 27.69 -2.53
CA GLU A 31 -3.86 27.62 -3.99
C GLU A 31 -2.68 28.48 -4.50
N ASN A 32 -2.49 29.67 -3.93
CA ASN A 32 -1.41 30.59 -4.29
C ASN A 32 -0.02 30.13 -3.84
N GLU A 33 0.12 29.04 -3.10
CA GLU A 33 1.41 28.41 -2.78
C GLU A 33 1.90 27.45 -3.88
N LEU A 34 1.03 27.02 -4.79
CA LEU A 34 1.42 26.17 -5.91
C LEU A 34 2.07 27.01 -7.01
N GLN A 35 3.29 26.64 -7.40
CA GLN A 35 4.01 27.27 -8.50
C GLN A 35 3.39 26.86 -9.84
N PRO A 36 3.22 27.79 -10.78
CA PRO A 36 2.79 27.46 -12.14
C PRO A 36 3.87 26.63 -12.84
N ILE A 37 3.46 25.76 -13.75
CA ILE A 37 4.40 25.00 -14.57
C ILE A 37 5.16 25.97 -15.49
N PRO A 38 6.49 25.89 -15.59
CA PRO A 38 7.26 26.68 -16.55
C PRO A 38 6.79 26.43 -17.98
N THR A 39 6.34 27.46 -18.70
CA THR A 39 5.83 27.29 -20.07
C THR A 39 6.91 27.30 -21.16
N THR A 40 8.18 27.60 -20.84
CA THR A 40 9.43 27.46 -21.64
C THR A 40 10.57 28.11 -20.83
N PRO A 41 11.87 27.83 -21.09
CA PRO A 41 12.94 28.17 -20.16
C PRO A 41 13.07 29.68 -20.01
N THR A 42 12.68 30.21 -18.85
CA THR A 42 12.77 31.63 -18.54
C THR A 42 14.12 31.88 -17.84
N PRO A 43 14.89 32.92 -18.22
CA PRO A 43 16.22 33.14 -17.65
C PRO A 43 16.15 33.42 -16.14
N ILE A 44 17.10 32.81 -15.41
CA ILE A 44 17.26 32.86 -13.95
C ILE A 44 17.22 34.31 -13.46
N LYS A 45 16.35 34.58 -12.48
CA LYS A 45 16.53 35.67 -11.51
C LYS A 45 16.62 35.04 -10.13
N GLU A 46 17.78 35.20 -9.50
CA GLU A 46 18.02 34.90 -8.09
C GLU A 46 17.24 35.92 -7.25
N GLU A 47 16.29 35.48 -6.41
CA GLU A 47 15.82 36.27 -5.26
C GLU A 47 15.57 35.37 -4.04
N ASP A 48 15.87 35.96 -2.88
CA ASP A 48 16.25 35.37 -1.59
C ASP A 48 15.18 34.58 -0.82
N GLU A 49 15.65 33.62 -0.01
CA GLU A 49 14.88 32.78 0.91
C GLU A 49 14.27 33.54 2.11
N ASP A 50 13.02 33.20 2.47
CA ASP A 50 12.59 33.10 3.88
C ASP A 50 11.33 32.21 4.04
N PRO A 51 11.44 31.01 4.65
CA PRO A 51 10.29 30.28 5.15
C PRO A 51 10.48 29.82 6.60
N SER A 52 9.82 30.51 7.53
CA SER A 52 9.76 30.20 8.96
C SER A 52 8.31 29.89 9.36
N HIS A 53 7.93 28.86 10.14
CA HIS A 53 8.57 27.71 10.75
C HIS A 53 7.46 26.68 10.95
N LEU A 54 7.49 25.57 10.17
CA LEU A 54 6.87 24.25 10.42
C LEU A 54 7.15 23.31 9.22
N LYS A 55 7.53 23.86 8.05
CA LYS A 55 8.02 23.16 6.83
C LYS A 55 9.45 22.58 6.94
N GLN A 56 10.23 22.98 7.96
CA GLN A 56 11.67 22.68 8.04
C GLN A 56 12.02 21.25 8.47
N ASP A 57 11.12 20.54 9.18
CA ASP A 57 11.40 19.18 9.64
C ASP A 57 11.20 18.11 8.55
N LEU A 58 10.51 18.42 7.45
CA LEU A 58 10.32 17.53 6.30
C LEU A 58 11.53 17.49 5.35
N LEU A 59 12.46 18.43 5.47
CA LEU A 59 13.65 18.58 4.61
C LEU A 59 14.87 17.78 5.06
N LYS A 60 14.81 17.06 6.19
CA LYS A 60 15.96 16.32 6.73
C LYS A 60 15.65 14.85 6.98
N LYS A 61 15.53 14.06 5.92
CA LYS A 61 16.07 12.67 5.81
C LYS A 61 15.67 12.01 4.49
N SER A 62 16.60 11.97 3.54
CA SER A 62 17.19 10.72 3.03
C SER A 62 18.13 11.05 1.86
N VAL A 63 19.42 11.20 2.15
CA VAL A 63 20.45 10.91 1.14
C VAL A 63 20.82 9.45 1.33
N THR A 64 20.22 8.58 0.54
CA THR A 64 20.75 7.24 0.26
C THR A 64 20.92 7.19 -1.24
N ILE A 65 22.18 7.17 -1.67
CA ILE A 65 22.59 7.11 -3.07
C ILE A 65 22.12 5.75 -3.60
N ASP A 66 21.06 5.76 -4.40
CA ASP A 66 20.60 4.62 -5.18
C ASP A 66 21.56 4.44 -6.38
N PRO A 67 22.15 3.25 -6.60
CA PRO A 67 23.03 2.97 -7.74
C PRO A 67 22.35 3.08 -9.12
N LEU A 68 21.02 3.28 -9.16
CA LEU A 68 20.19 3.57 -10.34
C LEU A 68 19.57 4.97 -10.32
N SER A 69 19.86 5.81 -9.32
CA SER A 69 19.44 7.21 -9.29
C SER A 69 20.53 8.10 -9.90
N THR A 70 20.28 8.63 -11.09
CA THR A 70 21.04 9.76 -11.62
C THR A 70 20.88 10.94 -10.65
N GLY A 71 21.99 11.43 -10.12
CA GLY A 71 21.99 12.58 -9.20
C GLY A 71 21.48 13.84 -9.92
N TYR A 72 20.45 14.47 -9.36
CA TYR A 72 19.77 15.64 -9.94
C TYR A 72 20.32 16.92 -9.32
N ASN A 73 20.95 17.79 -10.11
CA ASN A 73 21.43 19.12 -9.68
C ASN A 73 21.71 20.05 -10.89
N SER A 74 20.79 20.14 -11.87
CA SER A 74 20.87 21.11 -12.97
C SER A 74 19.48 21.53 -13.49
N SER A 75 19.40 22.67 -14.19
CA SER A 75 18.16 23.13 -14.85
C SER A 75 17.69 22.17 -15.96
N GLU A 76 18.60 21.42 -16.58
CA GLU A 76 18.28 20.37 -17.55
C GLU A 76 17.53 19.19 -16.90
N ASP A 77 17.72 18.97 -15.59
CA ASP A 77 17.04 17.92 -14.82
C ASP A 77 15.58 18.27 -14.51
N VAL A 78 15.22 19.56 -14.45
CA VAL A 78 13.84 20.02 -14.16
C VAL A 78 12.93 19.83 -15.37
N ASP A 79 13.41 20.13 -16.58
CA ASP A 79 12.68 19.86 -17.81
C ASP A 79 12.53 18.35 -18.02
N SER A 80 13.57 17.57 -17.70
CA SER A 80 13.55 16.10 -17.73
C SER A 80 12.50 15.49 -16.79
N ILE A 81 12.37 15.97 -15.55
CA ILE A 81 11.36 15.44 -14.62
C ILE A 81 9.94 15.82 -15.04
N LEU A 82 9.74 17.04 -15.57
CA LEU A 82 8.43 17.47 -16.04
C LEU A 82 7.96 16.61 -17.23
N ASP A 83 8.86 16.29 -18.16
CA ASP A 83 8.58 15.39 -19.28
C ASP A 83 8.19 13.98 -18.80
N VAL A 84 8.88 13.46 -17.79
CA VAL A 84 8.54 12.17 -17.17
C VAL A 84 7.15 12.19 -16.54
N ILE A 85 6.83 13.23 -15.74
CA ILE A 85 5.51 13.35 -15.12
C ILE A 85 4.44 13.47 -16.20
N LYS A 86 4.66 14.30 -17.22
CA LYS A 86 3.72 14.49 -18.33
C LYS A 86 3.42 13.19 -19.06
N MET A 87 4.47 12.43 -19.41
CA MET A 87 4.32 11.12 -20.07
C MET A 87 3.47 10.16 -19.23
N ASP A 88 3.64 10.17 -17.92
CA ASP A 88 2.88 9.34 -16.98
C ASP A 88 1.42 9.81 -16.83
N VAL A 89 1.19 11.12 -16.72
CA VAL A 89 -0.16 11.71 -16.69
C VAL A 89 -0.94 11.41 -17.97
N ASP A 90 -0.28 11.46 -19.13
CA ASP A 90 -0.89 11.10 -20.42
C ASP A 90 -1.29 9.61 -20.50
N ARG A 91 -0.75 8.75 -19.63
CA ARG A 91 -1.08 7.32 -19.54
C ARG A 91 -2.18 7.00 -18.52
N LEU A 92 -2.76 8.02 -17.88
CA LEU A 92 -3.93 7.83 -17.00
C LEU A 92 -5.15 7.41 -17.82
N ILE A 93 -5.48 6.12 -17.74
CA ILE A 93 -6.61 5.51 -18.46
C ILE A 93 -7.75 5.07 -17.54
N ILE A 94 -7.67 5.42 -16.26
CA ILE A 94 -8.58 4.91 -15.24
C ILE A 94 -10.01 5.44 -15.41
N ASP A 95 -10.16 6.66 -15.94
CA ASP A 95 -11.45 7.28 -16.28
C ASP A 95 -11.30 8.19 -17.51
N SER A 96 -12.39 8.38 -18.24
CA SER A 96 -12.46 9.25 -19.42
C SER A 96 -12.21 10.73 -19.13
N ILE A 97 -12.42 11.20 -17.88
CA ILE A 97 -12.20 12.61 -17.54
C ILE A 97 -10.74 13.04 -17.76
N PHE A 98 -9.78 12.11 -17.67
CA PHE A 98 -8.36 12.39 -17.87
C PHE A 98 -8.00 12.66 -19.34
N GLN A 99 -8.95 12.56 -20.27
CA GLN A 99 -8.78 13.08 -21.63
C GLN A 99 -8.90 14.61 -21.70
N ASN A 100 -9.44 15.25 -20.66
CA ASN A 100 -9.50 16.71 -20.58
C ASN A 100 -8.11 17.28 -20.23
N GLU A 101 -7.58 18.11 -21.13
CA GLU A 101 -6.27 18.74 -20.96
C GLU A 101 -6.18 19.66 -19.74
N ASP A 102 -7.28 20.31 -19.34
CA ASP A 102 -7.30 21.13 -18.12
C ASP A 102 -7.09 20.27 -16.86
N ILE A 103 -7.71 19.09 -16.82
CA ILE A 103 -7.56 18.12 -15.71
C ILE A 103 -6.15 17.55 -15.68
N LYS A 104 -5.58 17.23 -16.85
CA LYS A 104 -4.18 16.79 -16.92
C LYS A 104 -3.23 17.88 -16.43
N GLN A 105 -3.49 19.13 -16.81
CA GLN A 105 -2.69 20.27 -16.39
C GLN A 105 -2.74 20.49 -14.88
N ASP A 106 -3.91 20.30 -14.25
CA ASP A 106 -4.06 20.32 -12.80
C ASP A 106 -3.18 19.23 -12.14
N ILE A 107 -3.31 17.97 -12.59
CA ILE A 107 -2.55 16.84 -12.03
C ILE A 107 -1.05 17.02 -12.22
N LEU A 108 -0.64 17.47 -13.41
CA LEU A 108 0.76 17.78 -13.71
C LEU A 108 1.28 18.87 -12.75
N THR A 109 0.48 19.91 -12.48
CA THR A 109 0.84 21.00 -11.56
C THR A 109 0.98 20.48 -10.13
N ILE A 110 0.04 19.64 -9.67
CA ILE A 110 0.06 19.00 -8.36
C ILE A 110 1.35 18.18 -8.18
N LEU A 111 1.65 17.29 -9.13
CA LEU A 111 2.80 16.39 -9.06
C LEU A 111 4.14 17.13 -9.18
N TYR A 112 4.21 18.13 -10.05
CA TYR A 112 5.38 19.00 -10.19
C TYR A 112 5.68 19.75 -8.88
N ASN A 113 4.66 20.32 -8.24
CA ASN A 113 4.83 20.98 -6.96
C ASN A 113 5.18 19.99 -5.84
N TYR A 114 4.59 18.78 -5.87
CA TYR A 114 4.91 17.74 -4.90
C TYR A 114 6.36 17.26 -5.00
N ASN A 115 6.95 17.29 -6.20
CA ASN A 115 8.35 16.90 -6.44
C ASN A 115 9.35 17.67 -5.55
N ASN A 116 9.01 18.89 -5.15
CA ASN A 116 9.84 19.71 -4.25
C ASN A 116 9.94 19.13 -2.83
N PHE A 117 8.98 18.28 -2.42
CA PHE A 117 8.98 17.62 -1.11
C PHE A 117 9.56 16.22 -1.18
N THR A 118 9.25 15.50 -2.26
CA THR A 118 9.73 14.13 -2.49
C THR A 118 9.89 13.93 -3.99
N PRO A 119 11.07 13.50 -4.46
CA PRO A 119 11.31 13.26 -5.88
C PRO A 119 10.23 12.36 -6.48
N TYR A 120 9.72 12.75 -7.63
CA TYR A 120 8.64 12.05 -8.31
C TYR A 120 9.06 10.61 -8.61
N LYS A 121 8.14 9.68 -8.35
CA LYS A 121 8.29 8.26 -8.66
C LYS A 121 7.09 7.80 -9.47
N GLN A 122 7.36 6.94 -10.45
CA GLN A 122 6.32 6.33 -11.27
C GLN A 122 5.26 5.68 -10.36
N GLY A 123 3.99 5.94 -10.68
CA GLY A 123 2.83 5.52 -9.89
C GLY A 123 2.20 6.63 -9.05
N PHE A 124 2.92 7.72 -8.74
CA PHE A 124 2.34 8.88 -8.04
C PHE A 124 1.16 9.49 -8.81
N HIS A 125 1.26 9.55 -10.14
CA HIS A 125 0.17 10.03 -11.00
C HIS A 125 -1.12 9.22 -10.85
N GLU A 126 -1.03 7.91 -10.58
CA GLU A 126 -2.22 7.07 -10.40
C GLU A 126 -2.94 7.35 -9.09
N ILE A 127 -2.19 7.53 -8.00
CA ILE A 127 -2.76 7.88 -6.69
C ILE A 127 -3.33 9.31 -6.71
N CYS A 128 -2.59 10.25 -7.30
CA CYS A 128 -3.06 11.63 -7.49
C CYS A 128 -4.32 11.68 -8.35
N GLY A 129 -4.32 10.97 -9.49
CA GLY A 129 -5.48 10.86 -10.36
C GLY A 129 -6.69 10.22 -9.67
N LEU A 130 -6.49 9.18 -8.85
CA LEU A 130 -7.57 8.56 -8.09
C LEU A 130 -8.25 9.55 -7.13
N ILE A 131 -7.46 10.35 -6.39
CA ILE A 131 -7.98 11.36 -5.47
C ILE A 131 -8.73 12.45 -6.25
N TYR A 132 -8.12 12.98 -7.31
CA TYR A 132 -8.72 14.00 -8.16
C TYR A 132 -10.06 13.53 -8.73
N LEU A 133 -10.11 12.27 -9.21
CA LEU A 133 -11.32 11.67 -9.76
C LEU A 133 -12.48 11.65 -8.77
N GLU A 134 -12.21 11.25 -7.52
CA GLU A 134 -13.26 11.16 -6.51
C GLU A 134 -13.78 12.54 -6.10
N LEU A 135 -12.90 13.53 -5.94
CA LEU A 135 -13.33 14.92 -5.72
C LEU A 135 -14.11 15.47 -6.92
N TYR A 136 -13.69 15.15 -8.15
CA TYR A 136 -14.37 15.59 -9.36
C TYR A 136 -15.76 14.99 -9.50
N LYS A 137 -15.95 13.72 -9.11
CA LYS A 137 -17.27 13.07 -9.12
C LYS A 137 -18.22 13.65 -8.08
N ASP A 138 -17.69 14.12 -6.95
CA ASP A 138 -18.49 14.74 -5.90
C ASP A 138 -18.98 16.14 -6.32
N ASP A 139 -18.07 16.99 -6.83
CA ASP A 139 -18.41 18.29 -7.41
C ASP A 139 -17.50 18.66 -8.60
N PRO A 140 -17.96 18.45 -9.86
CA PRO A 140 -17.20 18.79 -11.06
C PRO A 140 -16.92 20.29 -11.25
N GLN A 141 -17.63 21.16 -10.52
CA GLN A 141 -17.49 22.63 -10.62
C GLN A 141 -16.68 23.20 -9.45
N ASN A 142 -16.12 22.35 -8.60
CA ASN A 142 -15.35 22.78 -7.44
C ASN A 142 -14.10 23.56 -7.86
N PRO A 143 -14.02 24.87 -7.58
CA PRO A 143 -12.86 25.69 -7.98
C PRO A 143 -11.61 25.39 -7.14
N GLN A 144 -11.73 24.64 -6.03
CA GLN A 144 -10.65 24.28 -5.13
C GLN A 144 -10.15 22.84 -5.33
N ILE A 145 -10.67 22.10 -6.31
CA ILE A 145 -10.35 20.69 -6.51
C ILE A 145 -8.86 20.41 -6.59
N LYS A 146 -8.08 21.30 -7.23
CA LYS A 146 -6.63 21.14 -7.39
C LYS A 146 -5.90 21.23 -6.04
N ILE A 147 -6.17 22.27 -5.24
CA ILE A 147 -5.53 22.42 -3.93
C ILE A 147 -6.02 21.37 -2.92
N GLU A 148 -7.29 20.99 -2.97
CA GLU A 148 -7.82 19.90 -2.15
C GLU A 148 -7.15 18.57 -2.49
N THR A 149 -7.00 18.26 -3.79
CA THR A 149 -6.25 17.09 -4.26
C THR A 149 -4.81 17.13 -3.75
N PHE A 150 -4.13 18.27 -3.88
CA PHE A 150 -2.74 18.43 -3.41
C PHE A 150 -2.60 18.17 -1.91
N ASN A 151 -3.51 18.71 -1.09
CA ASN A 151 -3.51 18.54 0.36
C ASN A 151 -3.77 17.09 0.77
N ILE A 152 -4.77 16.43 0.18
CA ILE A 152 -5.10 15.02 0.46
C ILE A 152 -3.94 14.12 0.00
N PHE A 153 -3.45 14.32 -1.22
CA PHE A 153 -2.33 13.56 -1.77
C PHE A 153 -1.08 13.69 -0.90
N THR A 154 -0.69 14.92 -0.55
CA THR A 154 0.48 15.18 0.30
C THR A 154 0.32 14.47 1.65
N SER A 155 -0.83 14.62 2.30
CA SER A 155 -1.12 14.01 3.60
C SER A 155 -1.02 12.48 3.57
N LEU A 156 -1.57 11.85 2.53
CA LEU A 156 -1.48 10.41 2.33
C LEU A 156 -0.03 9.97 2.09
N MET A 157 0.68 10.66 1.19
CA MET A 157 2.03 10.29 0.79
C MET A 157 3.08 10.50 1.89
N LEU A 158 2.84 11.40 2.85
CA LEU A 158 3.69 11.53 4.05
C LEU A 158 3.83 10.22 4.84
N SER A 159 2.78 9.39 4.86
CA SER A 159 2.83 8.06 5.50
C SER A 159 3.36 6.99 4.54
N VAL A 160 2.91 7.01 3.28
CA VAL A 160 3.19 5.94 2.30
C VAL A 160 4.64 5.97 1.80
N VAL A 161 5.21 7.16 1.50
CA VAL A 161 6.55 7.29 0.90
C VAL A 161 7.65 6.69 1.78
N PRO A 162 7.78 7.06 3.07
CA PRO A 162 8.87 6.56 3.89
C PRO A 162 8.83 5.05 4.06
N ASN A 163 7.65 4.43 4.06
CA ASN A 163 7.48 3.00 4.28
C ASN A 163 7.68 2.18 3.00
N PHE A 164 7.16 2.65 1.86
CA PHE A 164 7.01 1.79 0.68
C PHE A 164 7.78 2.25 -0.57
N TYR A 165 8.17 3.52 -0.63
CA TYR A 165 8.92 4.07 -1.77
C TYR A 165 10.43 4.13 -1.54
N ILE A 166 10.89 4.00 -0.28
CA ILE A 166 12.31 3.79 0.06
C ILE A 166 12.56 2.29 0.06
N GLU A 167 13.52 1.82 -0.75
CA GLU A 167 13.76 0.40 -1.01
C GLU A 167 14.13 -0.37 0.27
N ASP A 168 15.12 0.11 1.01
CA ASP A 168 15.56 -0.52 2.27
C ASP A 168 14.42 -0.62 3.30
N ASN A 169 13.59 0.42 3.38
CA ASN A 169 12.44 0.43 4.30
C ASN A 169 11.37 -0.57 3.86
N LEU A 170 11.09 -0.67 2.55
CA LEU A 170 10.16 -1.65 2.01
C LEU A 170 10.63 -3.09 2.28
N ILE A 171 11.92 -3.37 2.03
CA ILE A 171 12.52 -4.68 2.29
C ILE A 171 12.46 -4.99 3.79
N GLY A 172 12.85 -4.03 4.63
CA GLY A 172 12.76 -4.14 6.07
C GLY A 172 11.35 -4.42 6.56
N TRP A 173 10.36 -3.70 6.04
CA TRP A 173 8.94 -3.91 6.34
C TRP A 173 8.45 -5.28 5.87
N CYS A 174 8.84 -5.71 4.67
CA CYS A 174 8.47 -7.04 4.14
C CYS A 174 8.98 -8.16 5.07
N ILE A 175 10.23 -8.08 5.52
CA ILE A 175 10.86 -9.11 6.35
C ILE A 175 10.36 -9.06 7.80
N SER A 176 10.40 -7.88 8.42
CA SER A 176 10.17 -7.72 9.86
C SER A 176 8.70 -7.59 10.25
N ILE A 177 7.85 -7.11 9.34
CA ILE A 177 6.43 -6.89 9.59
C ILE A 177 5.60 -7.92 8.83
N PHE A 178 5.58 -7.84 7.50
CA PHE A 178 4.66 -8.65 6.69
C PHE A 178 4.93 -10.15 6.85
N ASN A 179 6.16 -10.60 6.62
CA ASN A 179 6.53 -12.02 6.71
C ASN A 179 6.35 -12.58 8.12
N LYS A 180 6.66 -11.79 9.15
CA LYS A 180 6.41 -12.15 10.56
C LYS A 180 4.91 -12.40 10.79
N TYR A 181 4.05 -11.46 10.43
CA TYR A 181 2.60 -11.61 10.64
C TYR A 181 1.98 -12.68 9.77
N LEU A 182 2.46 -12.85 8.52
CA LEU A 182 2.04 -13.96 7.66
C LEU A 182 2.34 -15.30 8.33
N LYS A 183 3.53 -15.47 8.91
CA LYS A 183 3.88 -16.69 9.65
C LYS A 183 3.02 -16.92 10.89
N LEU A 184 2.77 -15.87 11.67
CA LEU A 184 1.97 -15.97 12.89
C LEU A 184 0.49 -16.30 12.60
N ILE A 185 -0.06 -15.75 11.51
CA ILE A 185 -1.46 -15.94 11.12
C ILE A 185 -1.63 -17.25 10.32
N ASP A 186 -0.71 -17.55 9.41
CA ASP A 186 -0.79 -18.71 8.52
C ASP A 186 0.61 -19.25 8.16
N ASP A 187 1.18 -20.03 9.09
CA ASP A 187 2.52 -20.66 8.94
C ASP A 187 2.61 -21.54 7.68
N SER A 188 1.51 -22.20 7.29
CA SER A 188 1.48 -23.02 6.07
C SER A 188 1.67 -22.21 4.80
N LEU A 189 1.09 -21.01 4.75
CA LEU A 189 1.20 -20.11 3.62
C LEU A 189 2.55 -19.39 3.61
N TYR A 190 3.06 -19.02 4.79
CA TYR A 190 4.43 -18.51 4.94
C TYR A 190 5.46 -19.51 4.43
N ASP A 191 5.39 -20.76 4.87
CA ASP A 191 6.32 -21.81 4.44
C ASP A 191 6.25 -22.05 2.94
N PHE A 192 5.04 -22.07 2.38
CA PHE A 192 4.83 -22.21 0.95
C PHE A 192 5.50 -21.08 0.13
N LEU A 193 5.23 -19.81 0.46
CA LEU A 193 5.77 -18.68 -0.30
C LEU A 193 7.28 -18.52 -0.09
N ILE A 194 7.73 -18.54 1.17
CA ILE A 194 9.08 -18.12 1.54
C ILE A 194 10.08 -19.29 1.54
N LYS A 195 9.70 -20.46 2.07
CA LYS A 195 10.63 -21.60 2.17
C LYS A 195 10.58 -22.48 0.92
N THR A 196 9.39 -22.86 0.47
CA THR A 196 9.20 -23.80 -0.63
C THR A 196 9.46 -23.13 -1.98
N HIS A 197 8.75 -22.05 -2.29
CA HIS A 197 8.89 -21.34 -3.57
C HIS A 197 9.98 -20.27 -3.59
N LYS A 198 10.56 -19.92 -2.43
CA LYS A 198 11.63 -18.92 -2.29
C LYS A 198 11.29 -17.59 -2.94
N ILE A 199 10.03 -17.17 -2.82
CA ILE A 199 9.55 -15.90 -3.36
C ILE A 199 9.83 -14.82 -2.33
N GLU A 200 10.63 -13.83 -2.72
CA GLU A 200 10.85 -12.66 -1.88
C GLU A 200 9.64 -11.73 -1.95
N SER A 201 9.12 -11.36 -0.77
CA SER A 201 7.84 -10.65 -0.68
C SER A 201 7.86 -9.29 -1.37
N GLN A 202 9.00 -8.59 -1.37
CA GLN A 202 9.14 -7.28 -2.01
C GLN A 202 8.89 -7.32 -3.53
N ILE A 203 9.17 -8.44 -4.21
CA ILE A 203 9.05 -8.55 -5.67
C ILE A 203 7.61 -8.32 -6.13
N TRP A 204 6.64 -8.84 -5.39
CA TRP A 204 5.22 -8.72 -5.74
C TRP A 204 4.52 -7.64 -4.89
N LEU A 205 4.93 -7.43 -3.64
CA LEU A 205 4.31 -6.43 -2.77
C LEU A 205 4.61 -5.00 -3.17
N ILE A 206 5.76 -4.73 -3.79
CA ILE A 206 6.17 -3.37 -4.15
C ILE A 206 5.05 -2.61 -4.88
N ARG A 207 4.35 -3.26 -5.81
CA ARG A 207 3.25 -2.64 -6.55
C ARG A 207 1.98 -2.53 -5.69
N TRP A 208 1.65 -3.58 -4.93
CA TRP A 208 0.48 -3.62 -4.05
C TRP A 208 0.48 -2.46 -3.06
N VAL A 209 1.62 -2.22 -2.40
CA VAL A 209 1.71 -1.20 -1.35
C VAL A 209 1.97 0.20 -1.89
N ARG A 210 2.75 0.36 -2.98
CA ARG A 210 2.98 1.70 -3.58
C ARG A 210 1.72 2.25 -4.22
N LEU A 211 0.92 1.41 -4.87
CA LEU A 211 -0.32 1.82 -5.51
C LEU A 211 -1.55 1.58 -4.62
N LEU A 212 -1.36 1.31 -3.32
CA LEU A 212 -2.46 1.11 -2.35
C LEU A 212 -3.56 0.18 -2.88
N PHE A 213 -3.15 -0.94 -3.47
CA PHE A 213 -3.99 -1.99 -4.08
C PHE A 213 -4.76 -1.60 -5.35
N LEU A 214 -4.54 -0.41 -5.92
CA LEU A 214 -5.27 0.09 -7.09
C LEU A 214 -5.25 -0.88 -8.27
N ARG A 215 -4.10 -1.52 -8.52
CA ARG A 215 -3.92 -2.47 -9.63
C ARG A 215 -4.42 -3.88 -9.29
N GLU A 216 -4.41 -4.24 -8.02
CA GLU A 216 -4.71 -5.59 -7.54
C GLU A 216 -6.20 -5.81 -7.28
N LEU A 217 -6.87 -4.80 -6.70
CA LEU A 217 -8.27 -4.86 -6.31
C LEU A 217 -9.17 -4.04 -7.21
N GLY A 218 -8.59 -3.21 -8.08
CA GLY A 218 -9.30 -2.31 -8.97
C GLY A 218 -9.83 -1.06 -8.25
N MET A 219 -10.05 -0.01 -9.03
CA MET A 219 -10.44 1.33 -8.58
C MET A 219 -11.58 1.33 -7.54
N GLN A 220 -12.69 0.67 -7.87
CA GLN A 220 -13.91 0.69 -7.05
C GLN A 220 -13.73 0.06 -5.67
N ASN A 221 -12.90 -0.97 -5.57
CA ASN A 221 -12.59 -1.59 -4.27
C ASN A 221 -11.58 -0.73 -3.51
N THR A 222 -10.56 -0.21 -4.20
CA THR A 222 -9.54 0.63 -3.60
C THR A 222 -10.12 1.89 -2.97
N ILE A 223 -11.02 2.60 -3.64
CA ILE A 223 -11.68 3.80 -3.08
C ILE A 223 -12.39 3.45 -1.77
N LYS A 224 -13.24 2.41 -1.77
CA LYS A 224 -13.96 1.99 -0.56
C LYS A 224 -13.04 1.61 0.60
N ILE A 225 -11.90 1.00 0.29
CA ILE A 225 -10.88 0.64 1.29
C ILE A 225 -10.18 1.90 1.81
N LEU A 226 -9.79 2.82 0.92
CA LEU A 226 -9.14 4.09 1.28
C LEU A 226 -10.07 4.98 2.11
N ASP A 227 -11.35 5.11 1.75
CA ASP A 227 -12.36 5.82 2.55
C ASP A 227 -12.36 5.33 4.00
N LYS A 228 -12.29 4.01 4.18
CA LYS A 228 -12.23 3.41 5.50
C LYS A 228 -10.90 3.70 6.18
N PHE A 229 -9.78 3.51 5.51
CA PHE A 229 -8.47 3.80 6.10
C PHE A 229 -8.31 5.25 6.55
N ILE A 230 -8.78 6.21 5.74
CA ILE A 230 -8.72 7.64 6.06
C ILE A 230 -9.65 7.96 7.25
N CYS A 231 -10.81 7.30 7.34
CA CYS A 231 -11.75 7.50 8.44
C CYS A 231 -11.29 6.89 9.78
N PHE A 232 -10.39 5.91 9.76
CA PHE A 232 -9.89 5.27 10.98
C PHE A 232 -8.60 5.94 11.43
N ASP A 233 -8.48 6.28 12.71
CA ASP A 233 -7.26 6.83 13.34
C ASP A 233 -6.15 5.77 13.51
N TYR A 234 -6.01 4.86 12.54
CA TYR A 234 -4.94 3.87 12.50
C TYR A 234 -3.87 4.26 11.50
N ASP A 235 -2.65 3.88 11.85
CA ASP A 235 -1.53 3.93 10.92
C ASP A 235 -1.78 2.98 9.75
N LEU A 236 -2.02 3.56 8.57
CA LEU A 236 -2.26 2.85 7.32
C LEU A 236 -1.20 1.77 7.09
N CYS A 237 0.07 2.11 7.29
CA CYS A 237 1.20 1.21 7.03
C CYS A 237 1.27 0.03 8.00
N LYS A 238 0.66 0.15 9.20
CA LYS A 238 0.54 -0.94 10.18
C LYS A 238 -0.66 -1.84 9.91
N LEU A 239 -1.70 -1.34 9.24
CA LEU A 239 -2.91 -2.11 8.93
C LEU A 239 -2.81 -2.89 7.60
N ILE A 240 -2.07 -2.34 6.63
CA ILE A 240 -1.82 -2.94 5.30
C ILE A 240 -1.37 -4.42 5.35
N PRO A 241 -0.45 -4.88 6.23
CA PRO A 241 -0.04 -6.29 6.26
C PRO A 241 -1.22 -7.24 6.47
N PHE A 242 -2.18 -6.86 7.32
CA PHE A 242 -3.33 -7.70 7.66
C PHE A 242 -4.35 -7.73 6.52
N VAL A 243 -4.52 -6.62 5.79
CA VAL A 243 -5.33 -6.62 4.56
C VAL A 243 -4.72 -7.56 3.53
N ILE A 244 -3.40 -7.46 3.27
CA ILE A 244 -2.70 -8.36 2.34
C ILE A 244 -2.89 -9.81 2.75
N ILE A 245 -2.67 -10.15 4.02
CA ILE A 245 -2.78 -11.54 4.50
C ILE A 245 -4.20 -12.07 4.28
N ILE A 246 -5.24 -11.30 4.60
CA ILE A 246 -6.63 -11.72 4.33
C ILE A 246 -6.87 -11.91 2.83
N GLN A 247 -6.34 -11.04 1.97
CA GLN A 247 -6.43 -11.18 0.52
C GLN A 247 -5.71 -12.45 0.02
N LEU A 248 -4.57 -12.82 0.61
CA LEU A 248 -3.91 -14.09 0.32
C LEU A 248 -4.72 -15.30 0.78
N LEU A 249 -5.37 -15.22 1.95
CA LEU A 249 -6.25 -16.30 2.43
C LEU A 249 -7.42 -16.55 1.47
N LYS A 250 -7.96 -15.51 0.83
CA LYS A 250 -9.01 -15.62 -0.19
C LYS A 250 -8.58 -16.39 -1.44
N ILE A 251 -7.30 -16.31 -1.81
CA ILE A 251 -6.74 -17.03 -2.97
C ILE A 251 -5.92 -18.26 -2.55
N LYS A 252 -5.94 -18.65 -1.26
CA LYS A 252 -5.10 -19.73 -0.72
C LYS A 252 -5.34 -21.06 -1.44
N LEU A 253 -6.58 -21.34 -1.85
CA LEU A 253 -6.89 -22.57 -2.59
C LEU A 253 -6.28 -22.54 -3.99
N ASN A 254 -6.27 -21.39 -4.67
CA ASN A 254 -5.62 -21.23 -5.96
C ASN A 254 -4.10 -21.35 -5.83
N LEU A 255 -3.51 -20.74 -4.80
CA LEU A 255 -2.08 -20.86 -4.50
C LEU A 255 -1.66 -22.32 -4.26
N ALA A 256 -2.49 -23.11 -3.55
CA ALA A 256 -2.22 -24.52 -3.33
C ALA A 256 -2.26 -25.36 -4.63
N GLU A 257 -2.89 -24.87 -5.69
CA GLU A 257 -2.93 -25.57 -6.97
C GLU A 257 -1.68 -25.34 -7.81
N CYS A 258 -0.98 -24.22 -7.61
CA CYS A 258 0.26 -23.89 -8.32
C CYS A 258 1.33 -24.99 -8.15
N GLU A 259 2.13 -25.20 -9.18
CA GLU A 259 3.18 -26.23 -9.21
C GLU A 259 4.59 -25.64 -9.05
N ASP A 260 4.82 -24.43 -9.55
CA ASP A 260 6.11 -23.77 -9.51
C ASP A 260 6.03 -22.31 -9.06
N ASN A 261 7.20 -21.69 -8.88
CA ASN A 261 7.31 -20.29 -8.44
C ASN A 261 6.77 -19.29 -9.48
N GLY A 262 6.82 -19.61 -10.77
CA GLY A 262 6.32 -18.76 -11.86
C GLY A 262 4.81 -18.64 -11.84
N GLU A 263 4.10 -19.74 -11.62
CA GLU A 263 2.65 -19.75 -11.46
C GLU A 263 2.20 -18.97 -10.21
N VAL A 264 2.91 -19.15 -9.08
CA VAL A 264 2.62 -18.43 -7.84
C VAL A 264 2.82 -16.92 -8.04
N LEU A 265 3.97 -16.51 -8.61
CA LEU A 265 4.23 -15.09 -8.91
C LEU A 265 3.21 -14.53 -9.89
N SER A 266 2.84 -15.28 -10.93
CA SER A 266 1.83 -14.85 -11.89
C SER A 266 0.49 -14.59 -11.20
N LEU A 267 0.06 -15.47 -10.29
CA LEU A 267 -1.18 -15.30 -9.52
C LEU A 267 -1.12 -14.09 -8.56
N LEU A 268 0.02 -13.84 -7.91
CA LEU A 268 0.21 -12.69 -7.02
C LEU A 268 0.26 -11.36 -7.80
N LEU A 269 0.91 -11.35 -8.97
CA LEU A 269 1.01 -10.17 -9.84
C LEU A 269 -0.27 -9.93 -10.66
N HIS A 270 -1.16 -10.92 -10.77
CA HIS A 270 -2.46 -10.81 -11.45
C HIS A 270 -3.56 -11.28 -10.52
N TYR A 271 -3.67 -10.62 -9.36
CA TYR A 271 -4.62 -10.99 -8.32
C TYR A 271 -6.06 -11.06 -8.86
N PRO A 272 -6.76 -12.21 -8.71
CA PRO A 272 -8.12 -12.37 -9.20
C PRO A 272 -9.12 -11.72 -8.24
N HIS A 273 -9.30 -10.40 -8.36
CA HIS A 273 -10.29 -9.69 -7.56
C HIS A 273 -11.70 -9.83 -8.12
N THR A 274 -12.67 -9.63 -7.23
CA THR A 274 -14.08 -9.44 -7.57
C THR A 274 -14.55 -8.12 -6.96
N GLN A 275 -15.61 -7.54 -7.53
CA GLN A 275 -16.17 -6.32 -6.98
C GLN A 275 -16.71 -6.57 -5.57
N MET A 276 -16.23 -5.81 -4.59
CA MET A 276 -16.62 -5.92 -3.19
C MET A 276 -17.84 -5.03 -2.90
N THR A 277 -18.77 -5.57 -2.12
CA THR A 277 -19.83 -4.77 -1.51
C THR A 277 -19.26 -3.94 -0.36
N ASN A 278 -20.01 -2.92 0.10
CA ASN A 278 -19.58 -2.13 1.25
C ASN A 278 -19.49 -2.98 2.53
N GLU A 279 -20.31 -4.02 2.63
CA GLU A 279 -20.27 -4.98 3.74
C GLU A 279 -19.03 -5.87 3.67
N ASP A 280 -18.62 -6.30 2.47
CA ASP A 280 -17.37 -7.06 2.29
C ASP A 280 -16.14 -6.22 2.68
N VAL A 281 -16.12 -4.95 2.29
CA VAL A 281 -15.04 -4.01 2.66
C VAL A 281 -15.03 -3.78 4.16
N LYS A 282 -16.19 -3.54 4.76
CA LYS A 282 -16.31 -3.37 6.21
C LYS A 282 -15.78 -4.60 6.96
N ASN A 283 -16.21 -5.81 6.56
CA ASN A 283 -15.76 -7.05 7.17
C ASN A 283 -14.24 -7.25 6.99
N LEU A 284 -13.68 -6.93 5.83
CA LEU A 284 -12.23 -6.97 5.60
C LEU A 284 -11.50 -6.06 6.60
N ILE A 285 -11.92 -4.80 6.72
CA ILE A 285 -11.26 -3.83 7.60
C ILE A 285 -11.44 -4.20 9.08
N ASP A 286 -12.64 -4.60 9.51
CA ASP A 286 -12.91 -5.04 10.87
C ASP A 286 -12.04 -6.25 11.26
N GLN A 287 -11.87 -7.21 10.34
CA GLN A 287 -10.98 -8.36 10.53
C GLN A 287 -9.51 -7.93 10.60
N SER A 288 -9.06 -7.03 9.72
CA SER A 288 -7.70 -6.49 9.76
C SER A 288 -7.40 -5.77 11.08
N ILE A 289 -8.33 -4.93 11.56
CA ILE A 289 -8.20 -4.22 12.84
C ILE A 289 -8.19 -5.22 14.00
N LYS A 290 -9.03 -6.27 13.94
CA LYS A 290 -9.04 -7.33 14.96
C LYS A 290 -7.70 -8.04 15.03
N LEU A 291 -7.10 -8.40 13.88
CA LEU A 291 -5.77 -9.01 13.84
C LEU A 291 -4.72 -8.04 14.39
N PHE A 292 -4.72 -6.79 13.95
CA PHE A 292 -3.77 -5.77 14.40
C PHE A 292 -3.78 -5.54 15.91
N LYS A 293 -4.97 -5.53 16.54
CA LYS A 293 -5.13 -5.29 17.98
C LYS A 293 -4.91 -6.54 18.84
N SER A 294 -4.92 -7.73 18.25
CA SER A 294 -4.82 -8.97 19.00
C SER A 294 -3.36 -9.26 19.39
N PRO A 295 -3.11 -9.87 20.56
CA PRO A 295 -1.76 -10.28 20.93
C PRO A 295 -1.23 -11.36 19.97
N GLU A 296 0.08 -11.36 19.72
CA GLU A 296 0.72 -12.28 18.76
C GLU A 296 0.43 -13.76 19.07
N SER A 297 0.28 -14.11 20.34
CA SER A 297 -0.05 -15.48 20.79
C SER A 297 -1.42 -15.98 20.31
N GLU A 298 -2.35 -15.08 19.97
CA GLU A 298 -3.70 -15.43 19.52
C GLU A 298 -3.84 -15.40 17.99
N LEU A 299 -2.86 -14.86 17.25
CA LEU A 299 -2.96 -14.69 15.81
C LEU A 299 -3.09 -16.01 15.04
N SER A 300 -2.41 -17.06 15.49
CA SER A 300 -2.52 -18.39 14.86
C SER A 300 -3.95 -18.95 14.95
N LYS A 301 -4.60 -18.80 16.10
CA LYS A 301 -6.01 -19.24 16.28
C LYS A 301 -6.95 -18.41 15.42
N LEU A 302 -6.74 -17.10 15.35
CA LEU A 302 -7.52 -16.21 14.49
C LEU A 302 -7.34 -16.53 13.01
N GLY A 303 -6.13 -16.86 12.57
CA GLY A 303 -5.86 -17.29 11.20
C GLY A 303 -6.57 -18.59 10.82
N VAL A 304 -6.63 -19.56 11.73
CA VAL A 304 -7.44 -20.79 11.53
C VAL A 304 -8.92 -20.45 11.40
N GLN A 305 -9.44 -19.55 12.24
CA GLN A 305 -10.83 -19.10 12.16
C GLN A 305 -11.14 -18.40 10.83
N LEU A 306 -10.26 -17.49 10.39
CA LEU A 306 -10.41 -16.80 9.10
C LEU A 306 -10.41 -17.78 7.93
N ASN A 307 -9.54 -18.79 7.94
CA ASN A 307 -9.55 -19.84 6.93
C ASN A 307 -10.87 -20.62 6.91
N LYS A 308 -11.45 -20.94 8.08
CA LYS A 308 -12.76 -21.60 8.18
C LYS A 308 -13.89 -20.74 7.61
N ASP A 309 -13.83 -19.42 7.84
CA ASP A 309 -14.86 -18.47 7.39
C ASP A 309 -14.78 -18.22 5.87
N ILE A 310 -13.57 -18.03 5.35
CA ILE A 310 -13.29 -17.72 3.93
C ILE A 310 -13.42 -18.99 3.07
N ASN A 311 -12.77 -20.08 3.47
CA ASN A 311 -12.61 -21.28 2.66
C ASN A 311 -13.41 -22.45 3.28
N LYS A 312 -14.72 -22.41 3.08
CA LYS A 312 -15.66 -23.40 3.65
C LYS A 312 -15.48 -24.80 3.03
N GLY A 313 -15.75 -25.83 3.82
CA GLY A 313 -15.73 -27.22 3.37
C GLY A 313 -14.35 -27.90 3.39
N ILE A 314 -13.36 -27.27 4.05
CA ILE A 314 -12.02 -27.83 4.28
C ILE A 314 -11.82 -28.00 5.79
N ASN A 315 -11.23 -29.12 6.19
CA ASN A 315 -10.94 -29.36 7.61
C ASN A 315 -9.60 -28.71 8.00
N TRP A 316 -9.64 -27.40 8.25
CA TRP A 316 -8.47 -26.59 8.55
C TRP A 316 -7.67 -27.04 9.78
N ASP A 317 -8.30 -27.68 10.76
CA ASP A 317 -7.60 -28.24 11.93
C ASP A 317 -6.66 -29.40 11.54
N LYS A 318 -6.87 -30.01 10.37
CA LYS A 318 -6.04 -31.08 9.82
C LYS A 318 -5.04 -30.59 8.78
N VAL A 319 -5.23 -29.42 8.17
CA VAL A 319 -4.32 -28.90 7.15
C VAL A 319 -3.04 -28.38 7.83
N LYS A 320 -1.93 -29.10 7.68
CA LYS A 320 -0.64 -28.75 8.28
C LYS A 320 0.27 -27.98 7.33
N ASP A 321 0.10 -28.19 6.03
CA ASP A 321 0.91 -27.63 4.96
C ASP A 321 0.06 -27.50 3.68
N MET A 322 0.59 -26.78 2.70
CA MET A 322 -0.09 -26.54 1.42
C MET A 322 -0.16 -27.79 0.53
N ASP A 323 0.76 -28.76 0.68
CA ASP A 323 0.73 -30.02 -0.07
C ASP A 323 -0.47 -30.88 0.34
N ARG A 324 -0.77 -30.93 1.64
CA ARG A 324 -1.95 -31.60 2.18
C ARG A 324 -3.23 -30.93 1.72
N LEU A 325 -3.24 -29.59 1.68
CA LEU A 325 -4.35 -28.83 1.12
C LEU A 325 -4.57 -29.19 -0.36
N LYS A 326 -3.50 -29.21 -1.17
CA LYS A 326 -3.52 -29.62 -2.57
C LYS A 326 -4.07 -31.03 -2.76
N MET A 327 -3.67 -31.98 -1.92
CA MET A 327 -4.19 -33.35 -1.93
C MET A 327 -5.69 -33.40 -1.61
N GLU A 328 -6.15 -32.65 -0.61
CA GLU A 328 -7.57 -32.57 -0.25
C GLU A 328 -8.41 -32.00 -1.40
N LEU A 329 -7.95 -30.93 -2.05
CA LEU A 329 -8.60 -30.35 -3.23
C LEU A 329 -8.70 -31.36 -4.39
N ARG A 330 -7.62 -32.10 -4.67
CA ARG A 330 -7.61 -33.17 -5.69
C ARG A 330 -8.61 -34.29 -5.36
N LEU A 331 -8.71 -34.69 -4.09
CA LEU A 331 -9.69 -35.69 -3.65
C LEU A 331 -11.12 -35.17 -3.81
N GLN A 332 -11.41 -33.94 -3.39
CA GLN A 332 -12.74 -33.34 -3.54
C GLN A 332 -13.16 -33.25 -5.01
N LYS A 333 -12.24 -32.83 -5.91
CA LYS A 333 -12.48 -32.80 -7.37
C LYS A 333 -12.83 -34.19 -7.92
N LYS A 334 -12.07 -35.24 -7.52
CA LYS A 334 -12.35 -36.63 -7.92
C LYS A 334 -13.72 -37.11 -7.44
N VAL A 335 -14.05 -36.87 -6.16
CA VAL A 335 -15.35 -37.27 -5.58
C VAL A 335 -16.52 -36.58 -6.29
N ARG A 336 -16.42 -35.26 -6.54
CA ARG A 336 -17.45 -34.51 -7.30
C ARG A 336 -17.61 -35.05 -8.71
N GLY A 337 -16.51 -35.36 -9.41
CA GLY A 337 -16.55 -35.96 -10.74
C GLY A 337 -17.23 -37.34 -10.78
N LEU A 338 -17.03 -38.18 -9.76
CA LEU A 338 -17.69 -39.47 -9.64
C LEU A 338 -19.19 -39.35 -9.35
N LEU A 339 -19.59 -38.37 -8.53
CA LEU A 339 -21.01 -38.10 -8.24
C LEU A 339 -21.73 -37.48 -9.44
N GLY A 340 -21.07 -36.62 -10.21
CA GLY A 340 -21.63 -36.01 -11.42
C GLY A 340 -21.85 -37.00 -12.57
N ARG A 341 -21.09 -38.10 -12.63
CA ARG A 341 -21.28 -39.18 -13.63
C ARG A 341 -22.38 -40.17 -13.28
N LYS A 342 -22.97 -40.08 -12.08
CA LYS A 342 -24.06 -40.96 -11.60
C LYS A 342 -25.46 -40.35 -11.75
N LYS A 343 -25.57 -39.14 -12.30
CA LYS A 343 -26.81 -38.53 -12.77
C LYS A 343 -26.80 -38.53 -14.28
#